data_AF-A0A8H3H9S3-F1
#
_entry.id   AF-A0A8H3H9S3-F1
#
_cell.length_a   1.000
_cell.length_b   1.000
_cell.length_c   1.000
_cell.angle_alpha   90.00
_cell.angle_beta   90.00
_cell.angle_gamma   90.00
#
_symmetry.space_group_name_H-M   'P 1'
#
loop_
_entity.id
_entity.type
_entity.pdbx_description
1 polymer ?
#
loop_
_entity_poly.entity_id
_entity_poly.type
_entity_poly.pdbx_seq_one_letter_code
_entity_poly.pdbx_strand_id
1 'polypeptide(L)'
;IIPFTTLHQALSCDWLKERQRGAPSSHHQHLAAGQSIMPPDSERDRRYGPPFSELTDLQELNLPQASNPSRDEIRQAIYSLSDTENASYMTFATILAMGRAPACNHLALLASDACIFPACIKLLRKYCHVERQGLFDHTYGLLCFQTIVLSTRIAILLQTEQLDSFLATITNQRHGSSIFSLLCDRVLQAEIDAAFGPQRRGTMWLLGWYGNEIAGQKRTCCLENIGGFTISDAKFLVEQTWLARADFPSVATVAEQRLYGWGSFLHVVWAILGNDYGGVGPAHIGGPSGPQTSNVGSTLSILGPVMLYVPVKLKIP
;
A
#
# COMPACT_ATOMS: atom_id res chain seq x y z
N ILE A 1 -1.96 1.50 15.84
CA ILE A 1 -1.48 0.24 15.22
C ILE A 1 -2.64 -0.74 15.27
N ILE A 2 -3.23 -1.13 14.13
CA ILE A 2 -4.15 -2.27 14.09
C ILE A 2 -3.34 -3.47 14.57
N PRO A 3 -3.71 -4.13 15.67
CA PRO A 3 -2.91 -5.25 16.14
C PRO A 3 -2.90 -6.31 15.05
N PHE A 4 -1.73 -6.91 14.79
CA PHE A 4 -1.54 -7.94 13.75
C PHE A 4 -2.56 -9.08 13.89
N THR A 5 -3.12 -9.28 15.08
CA THR A 5 -4.23 -10.19 15.37
C THR A 5 -5.53 -9.87 14.62
N THR A 6 -5.87 -8.59 14.38
CA THR A 6 -7.07 -8.19 13.63
C THR A 6 -6.89 -8.42 12.12
N LEU A 7 -5.69 -8.14 11.60
CA LEU A 7 -5.33 -8.53 10.24
C LEU A 7 -5.35 -10.07 10.12
N HIS A 8 -4.71 -10.78 11.05
CA HIS A 8 -4.74 -12.24 11.11
C HIS A 8 -6.17 -12.80 11.22
N GLN A 9 -7.09 -12.16 11.94
CA GLN A 9 -8.50 -12.57 12.00
C GLN A 9 -9.22 -12.34 10.68
N ALA A 10 -9.05 -11.18 10.05
CA ALA A 10 -9.61 -10.89 8.72
C ALA A 10 -9.05 -11.83 7.63
N LEU A 11 -7.78 -12.20 7.76
CA LEU A 11 -7.10 -13.17 6.89
C LEU A 11 -7.47 -14.61 7.21
N SER A 12 -7.75 -14.95 8.48
CA SER A 12 -8.15 -16.28 8.91
C SER A 12 -9.63 -16.59 8.64
N CYS A 13 -10.42 -15.62 8.17
CA CYS A 13 -11.76 -15.84 7.63
C CYS A 13 -11.70 -16.68 6.34
N ASP A 14 -12.80 -17.35 6.03
CA ASP A 14 -12.91 -18.59 5.24
C ASP A 14 -12.13 -18.66 3.92
N TRP A 15 -11.76 -17.54 3.31
CA TRP A 15 -10.99 -17.45 2.07
C TRP A 15 -9.61 -18.15 2.12
N LEU A 16 -8.77 -17.91 3.14
CA LEU A 16 -7.46 -18.58 3.24
C LEU A 16 -7.62 -20.08 3.55
N LYS A 17 -8.63 -20.45 4.33
CA LYS A 17 -8.96 -21.86 4.65
C LYS A 17 -9.50 -22.60 3.42
N GLU A 18 -10.26 -21.93 2.57
CA GLU A 18 -10.80 -22.50 1.33
C GLU A 18 -9.70 -22.71 0.29
N ARG A 19 -8.71 -21.80 0.24
CA ARG A 19 -7.55 -21.97 -0.63
C ARG A 19 -6.54 -22.99 -0.10
N GLN A 20 -6.32 -23.08 1.21
CA GLN A 20 -5.50 -24.14 1.83
C GLN A 20 -6.10 -25.53 1.63
N ARG A 21 -7.44 -25.63 1.53
CA ARG A 21 -8.13 -26.90 1.20
C ARG A 21 -7.99 -27.31 -0.27
N GLY A 22 -7.67 -26.37 -1.17
CA GLY A 22 -7.49 -26.63 -2.61
C GLY A 22 -6.04 -26.65 -3.09
N ALA A 23 -5.06 -26.25 -2.27
CA ALA A 23 -3.66 -26.21 -2.66
C ALA A 23 -2.97 -27.55 -2.35
N PRO A 24 -2.40 -28.25 -3.35
CA PRO A 24 -1.55 -29.41 -3.08
C PRO A 24 -0.34 -28.95 -2.26
N SER A 25 -0.07 -29.65 -1.15
CA SER A 25 1.10 -29.44 -0.31
C SER A 25 2.37 -29.48 -1.17
N SER A 26 2.98 -28.33 -1.41
CA SER A 26 4.25 -28.23 -2.11
C SER A 26 5.38 -28.60 -1.14
N HIS A 27 5.53 -29.89 -0.88
CA HIS A 27 6.83 -30.41 -0.48
C HIS A 27 7.79 -30.16 -1.66
N HIS A 28 8.91 -29.50 -1.37
CA HIS A 28 10.05 -29.37 -2.27
C HIS A 28 10.42 -30.73 -2.87
N GLN A 29 9.94 -31.00 -4.09
CA GLN A 29 10.55 -31.97 -4.98
C GLN A 29 11.38 -31.18 -5.99
N HIS A 30 12.70 -31.24 -5.79
CA HIS A 30 13.69 -30.98 -6.83
C HIS A 30 13.47 -31.99 -7.97
N LEU A 31 12.61 -31.65 -8.91
CA LEU A 31 12.51 -32.33 -10.19
C LEU A 31 13.53 -31.71 -11.13
N ALA A 32 14.50 -32.52 -11.54
CA ALA A 32 15.50 -32.21 -12.56
C ALA A 32 14.79 -31.91 -13.89
N ALA A 33 14.70 -30.62 -14.23
CA ALA A 33 14.24 -30.16 -15.53
C ALA A 33 15.45 -29.90 -16.44
N GLY A 34 15.29 -30.29 -17.71
CA GLY A 34 16.30 -30.17 -18.76
C GLY A 34 16.88 -28.76 -18.88
N GLN A 35 18.17 -28.73 -19.22
CA GLN A 35 18.97 -27.53 -19.44
C GLN A 35 18.41 -26.72 -20.61
N SER A 36 17.44 -25.85 -20.30
CA SER A 36 17.19 -24.66 -21.09
C SER A 36 18.37 -23.73 -20.86
N ILE A 37 19.05 -23.33 -21.94
CA ILE A 37 20.12 -22.33 -21.92
C ILE A 37 19.45 -20.99 -21.61
N MET A 38 19.20 -20.75 -20.32
CA MET A 38 18.83 -19.44 -19.81
C MET A 38 20.07 -18.53 -19.92
N PRO A 39 19.91 -17.27 -20.33
CA PRO A 39 20.99 -16.30 -20.25
C PRO A 39 21.50 -16.24 -18.80
N PRO A 40 22.81 -15.98 -18.59
CA PRO A 40 23.44 -16.09 -17.28
C PRO A 40 22.67 -15.29 -16.22
N ASP A 41 22.27 -15.96 -15.14
CA ASP A 41 21.43 -15.47 -14.04
C ASP A 41 21.85 -14.07 -13.50
N SER A 42 23.12 -13.69 -13.69
CA SER A 42 23.70 -12.44 -13.20
C SER A 42 23.03 -11.14 -13.66
N GLU A 43 22.38 -11.09 -14.84
CA GLU A 43 21.71 -9.85 -15.29
C GLU A 43 20.29 -9.70 -14.76
N ARG A 44 19.52 -10.80 -14.65
CA ARG A 44 18.18 -10.75 -14.06
C ARG A 44 18.24 -10.41 -12.58
N ASP A 45 19.24 -10.93 -11.87
CA ASP A 45 19.41 -10.67 -10.44
C ASP A 45 19.73 -9.19 -10.15
N ARG A 46 20.46 -8.51 -11.04
CA ARG A 46 20.79 -7.08 -10.86
C ARG A 46 19.56 -6.18 -10.88
N ARG A 47 18.53 -6.53 -11.65
CA ARG A 47 17.29 -5.75 -11.76
C ARG A 47 16.55 -5.71 -10.44
N TYR A 48 16.50 -6.83 -9.72
CA TYR A 48 15.78 -6.94 -8.46
C TYR A 48 16.56 -6.37 -7.27
N GLY A 49 17.86 -6.15 -7.46
CA GLY A 49 18.73 -5.64 -6.42
C GLY A 49 19.07 -6.73 -5.39
N PRO A 50 19.75 -6.35 -4.31
CA PRO A 50 20.22 -7.31 -3.33
C PRO A 50 19.05 -8.00 -2.62
N PRO A 51 19.25 -9.26 -2.17
CA PRO A 51 18.35 -9.94 -1.26
C PRO A 51 18.01 -9.10 -0.02
N PHE A 52 16.81 -9.27 0.52
CA PHE A 52 16.41 -8.52 1.72
C PHE A 52 17.22 -8.88 2.98
N SER A 53 17.72 -10.11 3.08
CA SER A 53 18.61 -10.52 4.17
C SER A 53 19.85 -9.62 4.24
N GLU A 54 20.47 -9.32 3.10
CA GLU A 54 21.61 -8.41 3.01
C GLU A 54 21.23 -6.98 3.43
N LEU A 55 19.97 -6.58 3.22
CA LEU A 55 19.52 -5.27 3.70
C LEU A 55 19.35 -5.20 5.22
N THR A 56 19.09 -6.33 5.86
CA THR A 56 18.87 -6.37 7.32
C THR A 56 20.20 -6.29 8.07
N ASP A 57 21.23 -6.94 7.53
CA ASP A 57 22.58 -6.94 8.09
C ASP A 57 23.27 -5.57 7.97
N LEU A 58 22.91 -4.81 6.93
CA LEU A 58 23.34 -3.43 6.75
C LEU A 58 22.47 -2.47 7.57
N GLN A 59 22.42 -2.58 8.89
CA GLN A 59 21.74 -1.61 9.78
C GLN A 59 22.05 -0.14 9.42
N GLU A 60 23.21 0.11 8.80
CA GLU A 60 23.64 1.37 8.19
C GLU A 60 23.39 1.51 6.67
N LEU A 61 22.28 0.99 6.14
CA LEU A 61 21.86 1.27 4.78
C LEU A 61 21.51 2.75 4.63
N ASN A 62 22.56 3.52 4.32
CA ASN A 62 22.52 4.43 3.20
C ASN A 62 22.14 3.59 1.96
N LEU A 63 20.86 3.18 1.83
CA LEU A 63 20.24 2.97 0.51
C LEU A 63 20.81 4.10 -0.31
N PRO A 64 21.66 3.83 -1.33
CA PRO A 64 22.65 4.76 -1.85
C PRO A 64 21.99 6.11 -1.80
N GLN A 65 22.48 7.01 -0.91
CA GLN A 65 21.83 8.28 -0.63
C GLN A 65 21.72 8.94 -1.98
N ALA A 66 20.59 8.69 -2.64
CA ALA A 66 20.45 9.06 -4.02
C ALA A 66 20.40 10.55 -3.88
N SER A 67 21.42 11.22 -4.43
CA SER A 67 21.39 12.64 -4.67
C SER A 67 19.96 12.98 -5.07
N ASN A 68 19.35 13.95 -4.39
CA ASN A 68 17.93 14.28 -4.59
C ASN A 68 17.63 14.26 -6.09
N PRO A 69 16.82 13.29 -6.57
CA PRO A 69 16.71 13.09 -8.00
C PRO A 69 16.06 14.31 -8.61
N SER A 70 16.59 14.73 -9.75
CA SER A 70 16.00 15.78 -10.56
C SER A 70 14.58 15.39 -10.96
N ARG A 71 13.78 16.41 -11.30
CA ARG A 71 12.42 16.21 -11.79
C ARG A 71 12.34 15.28 -13.00
N ASP A 72 13.34 15.34 -13.88
CA ASP A 72 13.37 14.53 -15.11
C ASP A 72 13.78 13.08 -14.83
N GLU A 73 14.67 12.83 -13.86
CA GLU A 73 14.95 11.47 -13.37
C GLU A 73 13.71 10.83 -12.76
N ILE A 74 12.93 11.60 -11.97
CA ILE A 74 11.66 11.13 -11.42
C ILE A 74 10.66 10.79 -12.52
N ARG A 75 10.49 11.67 -13.52
CA ARG A 75 9.59 11.41 -14.66
C ARG A 75 10.02 10.17 -15.43
N GLN A 76 11.31 10.03 -15.71
CA GLN A 76 11.84 8.88 -16.41
C GLN A 76 11.62 7.58 -15.62
N ALA A 77 11.81 7.63 -14.30
CA ALA A 77 11.51 6.50 -13.43
C ALA A 77 10.01 6.13 -13.50
N ILE A 78 9.12 7.11 -13.41
CA ILE A 78 7.67 6.92 -13.55
C ILE A 78 7.32 6.31 -14.92
N TYR A 79 7.86 6.83 -16.02
CA TYR A 79 7.63 6.28 -17.35
C TYR A 79 8.13 4.84 -17.48
N SER A 80 9.28 4.51 -16.87
CA SER A 80 9.84 3.17 -16.89
C SER A 80 8.95 2.12 -16.20
N LEU A 81 8.04 2.52 -15.29
CA LEU A 81 7.09 1.59 -14.67
C LEU A 81 6.12 0.95 -15.67
N SER A 82 5.84 1.62 -16.79
CA SER A 82 4.99 1.06 -17.85
C SER A 82 5.66 -0.11 -18.58
N ASP A 83 7.00 -0.16 -18.55
CA ASP A 83 7.80 -1.20 -19.17
C ASP A 83 8.21 -2.25 -18.14
N THR A 84 7.54 -3.40 -18.22
CA THR A 84 7.74 -4.51 -17.28
C THR A 84 9.08 -5.22 -17.41
N GLU A 85 9.91 -4.92 -18.40
CA GLU A 85 11.27 -5.43 -18.50
C GLU A 85 12.30 -4.44 -17.95
N ASN A 86 12.03 -3.14 -18.08
CA ASN A 86 12.98 -2.09 -17.76
C ASN A 86 12.88 -1.54 -16.33
N ALA A 87 11.74 -1.67 -15.65
CA ALA A 87 11.61 -1.19 -14.27
C ALA A 87 12.52 -1.99 -13.31
N SER A 88 13.46 -1.33 -12.62
CA SER A 88 14.38 -1.97 -11.65
C SER A 88 14.13 -1.52 -10.22
N TYR A 89 14.82 -2.08 -9.24
CA TYR A 89 14.70 -1.61 -7.85
C TYR A 89 15.12 -0.12 -7.71
N MET A 90 16.05 0.35 -8.55
CA MET A 90 16.47 1.75 -8.61
C MET A 90 15.36 2.67 -9.13
N THR A 91 14.48 2.18 -9.99
CA THR A 91 13.27 2.92 -10.42
C THR A 91 12.43 3.28 -9.19
N PHE A 92 12.12 2.30 -8.34
CA PHE A 92 11.33 2.55 -7.13
C PHE A 92 12.08 3.38 -6.09
N ALA A 93 13.40 3.16 -5.93
CA ALA A 93 14.22 3.98 -5.04
C ALA A 93 14.17 5.47 -5.44
N THR A 94 14.26 5.76 -6.74
CA THR A 94 14.16 7.12 -7.31
C THR A 94 12.81 7.74 -7.02
N ILE A 95 11.72 6.98 -7.17
CA ILE A 95 10.36 7.45 -6.88
C ILE A 95 10.18 7.73 -5.38
N LEU A 96 10.62 6.81 -4.52
CA LEU A 96 10.51 6.94 -3.06
C LEU A 96 11.38 8.05 -2.49
N ALA A 97 12.45 8.47 -3.18
CA ALA A 97 13.26 9.61 -2.78
C ALA A 97 12.44 10.91 -2.68
N MET A 98 11.33 11.04 -3.43
CA MET A 98 10.39 12.18 -3.31
C MET A 98 9.77 12.30 -1.91
N GLY A 99 9.59 11.19 -1.19
CA GLY A 99 9.05 11.23 0.17
C GLY A 99 10.11 11.56 1.23
N ARG A 100 11.40 11.58 0.88
CA ARG A 100 12.50 11.78 1.83
C ARG A 100 13.00 13.22 1.88
N ALA A 101 12.98 13.94 0.78
CA ALA A 101 13.59 15.27 0.69
C ALA A 101 12.55 16.36 0.35
N PRO A 102 12.35 17.37 1.22
CA PRO A 102 11.45 18.52 0.95
C PRO A 102 11.79 19.27 -0.35
N ALA A 103 13.05 19.21 -0.77
CA ALA A 103 13.51 19.78 -2.04
C ALA A 103 12.84 19.12 -3.26
N CYS A 104 12.40 17.87 -3.14
CA CYS A 104 11.65 17.16 -4.17
C CYS A 104 10.16 17.52 -4.06
N ASN A 105 9.80 18.78 -4.36
CA ASN A 105 8.41 19.23 -4.48
C ASN A 105 7.74 18.70 -5.76
N HIS A 106 7.82 17.39 -5.93
CA HIS A 106 7.40 16.64 -7.10
C HIS A 106 6.43 15.52 -6.73
N LEU A 107 5.96 15.45 -5.48
CA LEU A 107 4.94 14.50 -5.03
C LEU A 107 3.65 14.62 -5.86
N ALA A 108 3.34 15.80 -6.40
CA ALA A 108 2.23 15.99 -7.35
C ALA A 108 2.38 15.15 -8.64
N LEU A 109 3.60 14.73 -9.02
CA LEU A 109 3.80 13.80 -10.13
C LEU A 109 3.21 12.42 -9.84
N LEU A 110 3.11 12.02 -8.56
CA LEU A 110 2.45 10.77 -8.17
C LEU A 110 0.93 10.81 -8.33
N ALA A 111 0.37 12.02 -8.35
CA ALA A 111 -1.04 12.30 -8.57
C ALA A 111 -1.39 12.51 -10.06
N SER A 112 -0.42 12.44 -10.96
CA SER A 112 -0.64 12.64 -12.40
C SER A 112 -1.24 11.39 -13.07
N ASP A 113 -1.65 11.53 -14.33
CA ASP A 113 -2.19 10.44 -15.19
C ASP A 113 -1.20 9.29 -15.48
N ALA A 114 -0.09 9.22 -14.74
CA ALA A 114 0.97 8.25 -14.91
C ALA A 114 0.63 6.82 -14.44
N CYS A 115 -0.54 6.61 -13.82
CA CYS A 115 -1.04 5.27 -13.44
C CYS A 115 -0.01 4.43 -12.64
N ILE A 116 0.71 5.08 -11.71
CA ILE A 116 1.79 4.46 -10.93
C ILE A 116 1.30 3.25 -10.15
N PHE A 117 0.14 3.36 -9.49
CA PHE A 117 -0.40 2.27 -8.69
C PHE A 117 -0.71 1.02 -9.54
N PRO A 118 -1.49 1.10 -10.64
CA PRO A 118 -1.70 -0.04 -11.53
C PRO A 118 -0.39 -0.62 -12.10
N ALA A 119 0.58 0.24 -12.45
CA ALA A 119 1.86 -0.20 -12.96
C ALA A 119 2.63 -1.01 -11.89
N CYS A 120 2.70 -0.51 -10.65
CA CYS A 120 3.31 -1.23 -9.52
C CYS A 120 2.61 -2.56 -9.24
N ILE A 121 1.27 -2.60 -9.24
CA ILE A 121 0.52 -3.86 -9.05
C ILE A 121 0.85 -4.87 -10.15
N LYS A 122 0.88 -4.44 -11.42
CA LYS A 122 1.25 -5.30 -12.56
C LYS A 122 2.66 -5.85 -12.41
N LEU A 123 3.62 -4.99 -12.07
CA LEU A 123 5.02 -5.37 -11.84
C LEU A 123 5.15 -6.37 -10.69
N LEU A 124 4.44 -6.14 -9.59
CA LEU A 124 4.48 -7.01 -8.42
C LEU A 124 3.82 -8.37 -8.69
N ARG A 125 2.73 -8.41 -9.46
CA ARG A 125 2.12 -9.67 -9.91
C ARG A 125 3.07 -10.48 -10.79
N LYS A 126 3.77 -9.83 -11.73
CA LYS A 126 4.79 -10.50 -12.55
C LYS A 126 5.91 -11.08 -11.67
N TYR A 127 6.47 -10.26 -10.80
CA TYR A 127 7.53 -10.66 -9.87
C TYR A 127 7.11 -11.83 -8.96
N CYS A 128 5.93 -11.76 -8.34
CA CYS A 128 5.51 -12.79 -7.39
C CYS A 128 4.89 -14.05 -8.02
N HIS A 129 4.09 -13.92 -9.08
CA HIS A 129 3.34 -15.06 -9.66
C HIS A 129 4.04 -15.68 -10.86
N VAL A 130 4.63 -14.88 -11.74
CA VAL A 130 5.27 -15.38 -12.96
C VAL A 130 6.70 -15.82 -12.65
N GLU A 131 7.44 -14.98 -11.94
CA GLU A 131 8.85 -15.22 -11.60
C GLU A 131 9.03 -15.95 -10.27
N ARG A 132 7.91 -16.20 -9.55
CA ARG A 132 7.82 -16.98 -8.31
C ARG A 132 8.70 -16.46 -7.17
N GLN A 133 8.92 -15.15 -7.14
CA GLN A 133 9.67 -14.50 -6.08
C GLN A 133 8.76 -14.13 -4.90
N GLY A 134 9.24 -14.26 -3.68
CA GLY A 134 8.56 -13.76 -2.50
C GLY A 134 8.55 -12.24 -2.46
N LEU A 135 7.48 -11.68 -1.88
CA LEU A 135 7.25 -10.23 -1.80
C LEU A 135 8.44 -9.45 -1.23
N PHE A 136 9.17 -10.05 -0.30
CA PHE A 136 10.33 -9.45 0.35
C PHE A 136 11.62 -10.24 0.12
N ASP A 137 11.71 -11.07 -0.92
CA ASP A 137 12.95 -11.82 -1.20
C ASP A 137 14.08 -10.87 -1.62
N HIS A 138 13.75 -9.86 -2.43
CA HIS A 138 14.67 -8.84 -2.91
C HIS A 138 14.18 -7.43 -2.60
N THR A 139 15.13 -6.48 -2.63
CA THR A 139 14.88 -5.04 -2.50
C THR A 139 13.76 -4.54 -3.41
N TYR A 140 13.67 -5.07 -4.63
CA TYR A 140 12.65 -4.73 -5.61
C TYR A 140 11.22 -4.87 -5.08
N GLY A 141 10.87 -6.02 -4.51
CA GLY A 141 9.51 -6.28 -4.04
C GLY A 141 9.12 -5.34 -2.89
N LEU A 142 10.06 -5.09 -1.97
CA LEU A 142 9.90 -4.13 -0.87
C LEU A 142 9.67 -2.71 -1.37
N LEU A 143 10.54 -2.19 -2.25
CA LEU A 143 10.43 -0.83 -2.76
C LEU A 143 9.19 -0.64 -3.64
N CYS A 144 8.83 -1.65 -4.43
CA CYS A 144 7.58 -1.66 -5.20
C CYS A 144 6.36 -1.55 -4.26
N PHE A 145 6.31 -2.39 -3.22
CA PHE A 145 5.25 -2.34 -2.21
C PHE A 145 5.19 -0.99 -1.49
N GLN A 146 6.33 -0.40 -1.14
CA GLN A 146 6.38 0.93 -0.54
C GLN A 146 5.92 2.03 -1.49
N THR A 147 6.18 1.89 -2.80
CA THR A 147 5.68 2.82 -3.81
C THR A 147 4.16 2.75 -3.94
N ILE A 148 3.58 1.54 -3.84
CA ILE A 148 2.12 1.33 -3.74
C ILE A 148 1.56 2.06 -2.51
N VAL A 149 2.17 1.83 -1.34
CA VAL A 149 1.76 2.47 -0.07
C VAL A 149 1.81 4.00 -0.18
N LEU A 150 2.89 4.55 -0.75
CA LEU A 150 3.03 5.99 -0.97
C LEU A 150 1.94 6.52 -1.90
N SER A 151 1.69 5.84 -3.02
CA SER A 151 0.66 6.21 -4.00
C SER A 151 -0.73 6.22 -3.37
N THR A 152 -1.07 5.22 -2.55
CA THR A 152 -2.33 5.16 -1.80
C THR A 152 -2.51 6.37 -0.87
N ARG A 153 -1.45 6.83 -0.19
CA ARG A 153 -1.53 8.01 0.67
C ARG A 153 -1.77 9.29 -0.10
N ILE A 154 -1.07 9.47 -1.22
CA ILE A 154 -1.29 10.61 -2.10
C ILE A 154 -2.73 10.60 -2.63
N ALA A 155 -3.26 9.43 -2.98
CA ALA A 155 -4.66 9.29 -3.39
C ALA A 155 -5.66 9.67 -2.29
N ILE A 156 -5.40 9.31 -1.03
CA ILE A 156 -6.23 9.73 0.11
C ILE A 156 -6.19 11.26 0.24
N LEU A 157 -5.01 11.89 0.13
CA LEU A 157 -4.91 13.35 0.21
C LEU A 157 -5.63 14.05 -0.95
N LEU A 158 -5.61 13.47 -2.16
CA LEU A 158 -6.39 13.97 -3.29
C LEU A 158 -7.90 13.84 -3.04
N GLN A 159 -8.33 12.65 -2.62
CA GLN A 159 -9.75 12.33 -2.34
C GLN A 159 -10.34 13.21 -1.23
N THR A 160 -9.49 13.65 -0.30
CA THR A 160 -9.88 14.51 0.82
C THR A 160 -9.59 15.99 0.59
N GLU A 161 -9.15 16.37 -0.62
CA GLU A 161 -8.79 17.75 -1.01
C GLU A 161 -7.69 18.37 -0.13
N GLN A 162 -6.83 17.54 0.47
CA GLN A 162 -5.77 17.98 1.37
C GLN A 162 -4.40 18.09 0.69
N LEU A 163 -4.22 17.55 -0.51
CA LEU A 163 -2.90 17.47 -1.16
C LEU A 163 -2.26 18.86 -1.33
N ASP A 164 -2.98 19.86 -1.85
CA ASP A 164 -2.42 21.20 -2.08
C ASP A 164 -1.97 21.87 -0.77
N SER A 165 -2.79 21.75 0.28
CA SER A 165 -2.45 22.26 1.61
C SER A 165 -1.21 21.57 2.21
N PHE A 166 -1.07 20.28 1.92
CA PHE A 166 0.09 19.50 2.32
C PHE A 166 1.35 19.91 1.54
N LEU A 167 1.25 20.09 0.22
CA LEU A 167 2.34 20.60 -0.62
C LEU A 167 2.80 22.01 -0.18
N ALA A 168 1.87 22.88 0.20
CA ALA A 168 2.18 24.18 0.80
C ALA A 168 2.87 24.05 2.18
N THR A 169 2.56 23.00 2.95
CA THR A 169 3.21 22.76 4.25
C THR A 169 4.66 22.28 4.07
N ILE A 170 4.90 21.34 3.15
CA ILE A 170 6.25 20.77 2.93
C ILE A 170 7.22 21.79 2.33
N THR A 171 6.75 22.73 1.51
CA THR A 171 7.59 23.78 0.91
C THR A 171 8.15 24.75 1.95
N ASN A 172 7.46 24.90 3.08
CA ASN A 172 7.89 25.72 4.21
C ASN A 172 8.72 24.95 5.26
N GLN A 173 8.99 23.66 5.04
CA GLN A 173 9.70 22.83 5.99
C GLN A 173 11.21 23.07 5.96
N ARG A 174 11.87 22.96 7.12
CA ARG A 174 13.34 23.08 7.20
C ARG A 174 14.00 21.96 6.39
N HIS A 175 15.11 22.28 5.73
CA HIS A 175 15.90 21.30 5.00
C HIS A 175 16.33 20.16 5.93
N GLY A 176 16.16 18.91 5.48
CA GLY A 176 16.52 17.70 6.22
C GLY A 176 15.41 17.06 7.06
N SER A 177 14.21 17.66 7.14
CA SER A 177 13.06 16.98 7.73
C SER A 177 12.45 15.98 6.75
N SER A 178 12.12 14.77 7.22
CA SER A 178 11.44 13.75 6.41
C SER A 178 9.99 14.16 6.16
N ILE A 179 9.57 14.18 4.89
CA ILE A 179 8.18 14.44 4.51
C ILE A 179 7.27 13.28 4.96
N PHE A 180 7.81 12.06 5.07
CA PHE A 180 7.02 10.87 5.39
C PHE A 180 6.25 10.96 6.71
N SER A 181 6.85 11.49 7.78
CA SER A 181 6.14 11.63 9.06
C SER A 181 4.91 12.53 8.90
N LEU A 182 5.11 13.71 8.29
CA LEU A 182 4.04 14.66 8.05
C LEU A 182 2.96 14.07 7.14
N LEU A 183 3.34 13.32 6.10
CA LEU A 183 2.39 12.62 5.24
C LEU A 183 1.56 11.59 6.02
N CYS A 184 2.20 10.82 6.89
CA CYS A 184 1.50 9.83 7.73
C CYS A 184 0.53 10.52 8.69
N ASP A 185 0.96 11.59 9.35
CA ASP A 185 0.12 12.35 10.28
C ASP A 185 -1.11 12.94 9.58
N ARG A 186 -0.93 13.48 8.36
CA ARG A 186 -2.03 14.01 7.55
C ARG A 186 -3.02 12.93 7.12
N VAL A 187 -2.54 11.78 6.65
CA VAL A 187 -3.41 10.67 6.27
C VAL A 187 -4.13 10.11 7.49
N LEU A 188 -3.45 9.96 8.62
CA LEU A 188 -4.07 9.52 9.87
C LEU A 188 -5.15 10.51 10.32
N GLN A 189 -4.90 11.81 10.22
CA GLN A 189 -5.92 12.82 10.53
C GLN A 189 -7.13 12.69 9.59
N ALA A 190 -6.91 12.49 8.29
CA ALA A 190 -8.00 12.24 7.35
C ALA A 190 -8.80 10.96 7.68
N GLU A 191 -8.12 9.89 8.12
CA GLU A 191 -8.76 8.66 8.60
C GLU A 191 -9.61 8.91 9.87
N ILE A 192 -9.07 9.66 10.83
CA ILE A 192 -9.77 10.04 12.06
C ILE A 192 -10.98 10.92 11.74
N ASP A 193 -10.84 11.90 10.86
CA ASP A 193 -11.93 12.80 10.47
C ASP A 193 -13.04 12.05 9.71
N ALA A 194 -12.67 11.06 8.89
CA ALA A 194 -13.64 10.21 8.23
C ALA A 194 -14.44 9.37 9.23
N ALA A 195 -13.80 8.82 10.26
CA ALA A 195 -14.42 7.94 11.25
C ALA A 195 -15.19 8.71 12.35
N PHE A 196 -14.61 9.79 12.87
CA PHE A 196 -15.04 10.47 14.09
C PHE A 196 -15.34 11.96 13.89
N GLY A 197 -15.04 12.51 12.71
CA GLY A 197 -15.26 13.93 12.44
C GLY A 197 -16.74 14.32 12.45
N PRO A 198 -17.06 15.63 12.46
CA PRO A 198 -18.42 16.13 12.63
C PRO A 198 -19.41 15.59 11.59
N GLN A 199 -18.92 15.30 10.38
CA GLN A 199 -19.72 14.79 9.27
C GLN A 199 -19.71 13.27 9.14
N ARG A 200 -18.85 12.56 9.90
CA ARG A 200 -18.68 11.09 9.89
C ARG A 200 -18.85 10.46 8.50
N ARG A 201 -18.04 10.94 7.55
CA ARG A 201 -18.18 10.56 6.13
C ARG A 201 -17.89 9.06 5.89
N GLY A 202 -17.21 8.40 6.83
CA GLY A 202 -16.90 6.99 6.81
C GLY A 202 -15.78 6.62 5.83
N THR A 203 -15.30 5.38 5.93
CA THR A 203 -14.19 4.87 5.10
C THR A 203 -14.55 4.82 3.61
N MET A 204 -15.82 4.68 3.26
CA MET A 204 -16.26 4.70 1.87
C MET A 204 -15.97 6.05 1.19
N TRP A 205 -16.20 7.16 1.90
CA TRP A 205 -15.86 8.48 1.40
C TRP A 205 -14.36 8.69 1.29
N LEU A 206 -13.60 8.24 2.30
CA LEU A 206 -12.14 8.34 2.33
C LEU A 206 -11.49 7.65 1.12
N LEU A 207 -12.07 6.53 0.69
CA LEU A 207 -11.57 5.75 -0.44
C LEU A 207 -12.11 6.21 -1.79
N GLY A 208 -13.22 6.97 -1.82
CA GLY A 208 -13.81 7.44 -3.08
C GLY A 208 -14.22 6.29 -3.98
N TRP A 209 -15.12 5.41 -3.51
CA TRP A 209 -15.58 4.28 -4.31
C TRP A 209 -16.37 4.72 -5.55
N TYR A 210 -16.07 4.09 -6.68
CA TYR A 210 -16.72 4.34 -7.96
C TYR A 210 -16.92 3.04 -8.74
N GLY A 211 -17.91 3.04 -9.63
CA GLY A 211 -18.10 1.97 -10.60
C GLY A 211 -17.27 2.25 -11.84
N ASN A 212 -16.46 1.29 -12.26
CA ASN A 212 -15.72 1.33 -13.52
C ASN A 212 -16.20 0.19 -14.41
N GLU A 213 -16.56 0.47 -15.65
CA GLU A 213 -16.93 -0.56 -16.61
C GLU A 213 -15.76 -0.79 -17.58
N ILE A 214 -15.04 -1.90 -17.38
CA ILE A 214 -13.93 -2.29 -18.25
C ILE A 214 -14.37 -3.55 -19.01
N ALA A 215 -14.39 -3.49 -20.34
CA ALA A 215 -14.78 -4.59 -21.21
C ALA A 215 -16.17 -5.19 -20.88
N GLY A 216 -17.15 -4.34 -20.54
CA GLY A 216 -18.52 -4.75 -20.21
C GLY A 216 -18.67 -5.39 -18.83
N GLN A 217 -17.62 -5.42 -18.01
CA GLN A 217 -17.68 -5.85 -16.62
C GLN A 217 -17.68 -4.64 -15.70
N LYS A 218 -18.78 -4.46 -14.95
CA LYS A 218 -18.86 -3.48 -13.87
C LYS A 218 -17.95 -3.94 -12.73
N ARG A 219 -16.89 -3.18 -12.48
CA ARG A 219 -15.93 -3.37 -11.39
C ARG A 219 -16.03 -2.23 -10.41
N THR A 220 -16.13 -2.56 -9.14
CA THR A 220 -16.07 -1.56 -8.07
C THR A 220 -14.61 -1.27 -7.77
N CYS A 221 -14.22 0.00 -7.92
CA CYS A 221 -12.86 0.48 -7.69
C CYS A 221 -12.89 1.61 -6.66
N CYS A 222 -11.76 1.90 -6.04
CA CYS A 222 -11.59 3.08 -5.20
C CYS A 222 -10.29 3.81 -5.58
N LEU A 223 -10.07 5.03 -5.08
CA LEU A 223 -8.86 5.82 -5.35
C LEU A 223 -8.65 6.07 -6.87
N GLU A 224 -9.66 6.65 -7.52
CA GLU A 224 -9.65 6.91 -8.97
C GLU A 224 -8.41 7.67 -9.44
N ASN A 225 -7.98 8.67 -8.67
CA ASN A 225 -6.85 9.56 -8.99
C ASN A 225 -5.49 8.86 -9.16
N ILE A 226 -5.36 7.59 -8.77
CA ILE A 226 -4.13 6.81 -8.98
C ILE A 226 -4.34 5.66 -9.98
N GLY A 227 -5.45 5.64 -10.72
CA GLY A 227 -5.79 4.61 -11.71
C GLY A 227 -6.67 3.49 -11.15
N GLY A 228 -7.16 3.61 -9.93
CA GLY A 228 -8.09 2.67 -9.31
C GLY A 228 -7.42 1.54 -8.54
N PHE A 229 -7.98 1.23 -7.37
CA PHE A 229 -7.62 0.12 -6.51
C PHE A 229 -8.82 -0.83 -6.41
N THR A 230 -8.69 -2.01 -7.02
CA THR A 230 -9.76 -3.01 -7.06
C THR A 230 -9.72 -3.99 -5.89
N ILE A 231 -10.83 -4.69 -5.65
CA ILE A 231 -10.89 -5.82 -4.71
C ILE A 231 -9.88 -6.92 -5.07
N SER A 232 -9.64 -7.17 -6.37
CA SER A 232 -8.66 -8.17 -6.82
C SER A 232 -7.23 -7.79 -6.45
N ASP A 233 -6.91 -6.51 -6.47
CA ASP A 233 -5.60 -6.01 -6.06
C ASP A 233 -5.43 -6.11 -4.55
N ALA A 234 -6.48 -5.81 -3.78
CA ALA A 234 -6.45 -5.94 -2.32
C ALA A 234 -6.25 -7.40 -1.90
N LYS A 235 -6.97 -8.34 -2.54
CA LYS A 235 -6.80 -9.80 -2.31
C LYS A 235 -5.38 -10.25 -2.64
N PHE A 236 -4.82 -9.79 -3.76
CA PHE A 236 -3.45 -10.10 -4.15
C PHE A 236 -2.43 -9.60 -3.12
N LEU A 237 -2.52 -8.34 -2.71
CA LEU A 237 -1.59 -7.74 -1.76
C LEU A 237 -1.66 -8.44 -0.39
N VAL A 238 -2.87 -8.76 0.06
CA VAL A 238 -3.10 -9.58 1.25
C VAL A 238 -2.41 -10.93 1.15
N GLU A 239 -2.61 -11.64 0.04
CA GLU A 239 -2.04 -12.96 -0.17
C GLU A 239 -0.52 -12.91 -0.10
N GLN A 240 0.11 -11.98 -0.82
CA GLN A 240 1.56 -11.87 -0.86
C GLN A 240 2.13 -11.45 0.50
N THR A 241 1.45 -10.54 1.21
CA THR A 241 1.84 -10.15 2.57
C THR A 241 1.73 -11.32 3.55
N TRP A 242 0.69 -12.15 3.41
CA TRP A 242 0.51 -13.35 4.23
C TRP A 242 1.56 -14.42 3.94
N LEU A 243 1.91 -14.63 2.67
CA LEU A 243 2.98 -15.55 2.28
C LEU A 243 4.32 -15.09 2.89
N ALA A 244 4.59 -13.79 2.88
CA ALA A 244 5.80 -13.18 3.46
C ALA A 244 5.70 -12.85 4.97
N ARG A 245 4.72 -13.42 5.70
CA ARG A 245 4.46 -13.06 7.11
C ARG A 245 5.60 -13.37 8.08
N ALA A 246 6.49 -14.30 7.73
CA ALA A 246 7.65 -14.65 8.54
C ALA A 246 8.67 -13.51 8.55
N ASP A 247 8.90 -12.88 7.39
CA ASP A 247 9.85 -11.78 7.22
C ASP A 247 9.21 -10.42 7.57
N PHE A 248 7.88 -10.35 7.54
CA PHE A 248 7.13 -9.12 7.74
C PHE A 248 7.54 -8.32 9.00
N PRO A 249 7.77 -8.91 10.20
CA PRO A 249 8.20 -8.14 11.37
C PRO A 249 9.57 -7.48 11.20
N SER A 250 10.54 -8.19 10.61
CA SER A 250 11.88 -7.67 10.32
C SER A 250 11.81 -6.56 9.29
N VAL A 251 11.07 -6.79 8.21
CA VAL A 251 10.83 -5.80 7.15
C VAL A 251 10.11 -4.58 7.72
N ALA A 252 9.08 -4.78 8.55
CA ALA A 252 8.33 -3.70 9.19
C ALA A 252 9.22 -2.90 10.12
N THR A 253 10.14 -3.51 10.86
CA THR A 253 11.09 -2.78 11.72
C THR A 253 12.03 -1.89 10.89
N VAL A 254 12.59 -2.44 9.81
CA VAL A 254 13.46 -1.68 8.88
C VAL A 254 12.66 -0.59 8.16
N ALA A 255 11.42 -0.89 7.77
CA ALA A 255 10.53 0.05 7.13
C ALA A 255 10.03 1.13 8.11
N GLU A 256 9.71 0.83 9.36
CA GLU A 256 9.23 1.81 10.34
C GLU A 256 10.29 2.86 10.65
N GLN A 257 11.57 2.49 10.71
CA GLN A 257 12.66 3.43 10.91
C GLN A 257 12.83 4.41 9.71
N ARG A 258 12.25 4.11 8.54
CA ARG A 258 12.59 4.79 7.28
C ARG A 258 11.40 5.28 6.47
N LEU A 259 10.26 4.63 6.61
CA LEU A 259 9.10 4.57 5.72
C LEU A 259 7.87 4.17 6.54
N TYR A 260 7.48 5.04 7.47
CA TYR A 260 6.27 4.92 8.29
C TYR A 260 5.01 4.67 7.46
N GLY A 261 3.99 4.08 8.09
CA GLY A 261 2.57 4.17 7.72
C GLY A 261 1.97 2.99 6.95
N TRP A 262 2.52 1.78 7.10
CA TRP A 262 1.87 0.57 6.59
C TRP A 262 0.50 0.35 7.23
N GLY A 263 0.30 0.83 8.46
CA GLY A 263 -0.97 0.74 9.18
C GLY A 263 -2.16 1.30 8.41
N SER A 264 -2.07 2.54 7.91
CA SER A 264 -3.15 3.15 7.11
C SER A 264 -3.38 2.39 5.79
N PHE A 265 -2.32 1.93 5.13
CA PHE A 265 -2.48 1.11 3.91
C PHE A 265 -3.19 -0.22 4.20
N LEU A 266 -2.81 -0.91 5.28
CA LEU A 266 -3.47 -2.15 5.71
C LEU A 266 -4.93 -1.89 6.11
N HIS A 267 -5.23 -0.73 6.71
CA HIS A 267 -6.60 -0.31 6.99
C HIS A 267 -7.41 -0.10 5.69
N VAL A 268 -6.83 0.54 4.67
CA VAL A 268 -7.45 0.67 3.34
C VAL A 268 -7.74 -0.71 2.72
N VAL A 269 -6.74 -1.59 2.72
CA VAL A 269 -6.89 -2.95 2.19
C VAL A 269 -7.99 -3.71 2.93
N TRP A 270 -8.02 -3.61 4.27
CA TRP A 270 -9.05 -4.21 5.09
C TRP A 270 -10.44 -3.64 4.77
N ALA A 271 -10.58 -2.33 4.59
CA ALA A 271 -11.84 -1.71 4.22
C ALA A 271 -12.34 -2.13 2.82
N ILE A 272 -11.43 -2.27 1.85
CA ILE A 272 -11.74 -2.79 0.51
C ILE A 272 -12.30 -4.20 0.59
N LEU A 273 -11.64 -5.07 1.37
CA LEU A 273 -12.09 -6.46 1.56
C LEU A 273 -13.37 -6.54 2.38
N GLY A 274 -13.54 -5.71 3.40
CA GLY A 274 -14.77 -5.62 4.18
C GLY A 274 -15.99 -5.29 3.32
N ASN A 275 -15.83 -4.47 2.28
CA ASN A 275 -16.89 -4.19 1.31
C ASN A 275 -17.25 -5.40 0.43
N ASP A 276 -16.28 -6.27 0.11
CA ASP A 276 -16.50 -7.50 -0.69
C ASP A 276 -17.27 -8.56 0.10
N TYR A 277 -16.92 -8.76 1.38
CA TYR A 277 -17.55 -9.76 2.25
C TYR A 277 -18.84 -9.25 2.94
N GLY A 278 -19.03 -7.92 2.97
CA GLY A 278 -20.02 -7.27 3.81
C GLY A 278 -21.46 -7.31 3.31
N GLY A 279 -21.72 -7.49 2.01
CA GLY A 279 -23.07 -7.71 1.44
C GLY A 279 -24.16 -6.67 1.74
N VAL A 280 -23.94 -5.71 2.63
CA VAL A 280 -24.78 -4.55 2.83
C VAL A 280 -24.38 -3.58 1.74
N GLY A 281 -24.97 -3.76 0.56
CA GLY A 281 -24.88 -2.78 -0.51
C GLY A 281 -25.10 -1.39 0.04
N PRO A 282 -24.46 -0.35 -0.54
CA PRO A 282 -24.65 1.02 -0.08
C PRO A 282 -26.16 1.25 -0.02
N ALA A 283 -26.71 1.39 1.19
CA ALA A 283 -28.02 1.97 1.35
C ALA A 283 -27.91 3.28 0.57
N HIS A 284 -28.64 3.39 -0.54
CA HIS A 284 -28.68 4.61 -1.32
C HIS A 284 -28.88 5.74 -0.33
N ILE A 285 -27.86 6.55 -0.11
CA ILE A 285 -27.96 7.80 0.62
C ILE A 285 -28.76 8.70 -0.33
N GLY A 286 -30.08 8.51 -0.30
CA GLY A 286 -31.03 9.47 -0.82
C GLY A 286 -30.76 10.80 -0.14
N GLY A 287 -30.78 11.86 -0.94
CA GLY A 287 -30.51 13.22 -0.51
C GLY A 287 -31.40 13.70 0.65
N PRO A 288 -31.16 14.92 1.14
CA PRO A 288 -31.71 15.42 2.39
C PRO A 288 -33.24 15.56 2.31
N SER A 289 -33.97 14.63 2.90
CA SER A 289 -35.41 14.77 3.13
C SER A 289 -35.70 14.89 4.62
N GLY A 290 -35.77 16.15 5.08
CA GLY A 290 -36.62 16.64 6.19
C GLY A 290 -36.39 16.08 7.61
N PRO A 291 -36.74 16.84 8.65
CA PRO A 291 -36.62 16.38 10.02
C PRO A 291 -37.76 15.42 10.35
N GLN A 292 -37.47 14.12 10.44
CA GLN A 292 -38.37 13.16 11.08
C GLN A 292 -37.87 12.82 12.47
N THR A 293 -38.64 13.26 13.46
CA THR A 293 -38.57 12.83 14.85
C THR A 293 -39.23 11.46 14.99
N SER A 294 -38.47 10.42 15.31
CA SER A 294 -39.03 9.27 16.03
C SER A 294 -37.93 8.43 16.70
N ASN A 295 -38.06 8.35 18.02
CA ASN A 295 -37.49 7.32 18.89
C ASN A 295 -37.85 5.92 18.39
N VAL A 296 -36.85 5.07 18.16
CA VAL A 296 -36.91 3.63 18.44
C VAL A 296 -35.52 3.18 18.86
N GLY A 297 -35.44 2.62 20.07
CA GLY A 297 -34.24 1.95 20.56
C GLY A 297 -33.98 0.67 19.77
N SER A 298 -32.75 0.52 19.30
CA SER A 298 -32.22 -0.76 18.83
C SER A 298 -30.72 -0.76 19.10
N THR A 299 -30.34 -1.62 20.04
CA THR A 299 -28.98 -1.87 20.50
C THR A 299 -28.19 -2.46 19.32
N LEU A 300 -27.37 -1.63 18.69
CA LEU A 300 -26.50 -2.02 17.58
C LEU A 300 -25.12 -2.39 18.15
N SER A 301 -24.95 -3.68 18.41
CA SER A 301 -23.66 -4.29 18.76
C SER A 301 -22.81 -4.48 17.49
N ILE A 302 -22.33 -3.38 16.90
CA ILE A 302 -21.25 -3.40 15.91
C ILE A 302 -20.27 -2.26 16.26
N LEU A 303 -19.58 -2.45 17.37
CA LEU A 303 -18.33 -1.74 17.65
C LEU A 303 -17.28 -2.83 17.82
N GLY A 304 -16.59 -3.15 16.73
CA GLY A 304 -15.29 -3.80 16.84
C GLY A 304 -14.34 -2.88 17.64
N PRO A 305 -13.43 -3.42 18.46
CA PRO A 305 -12.57 -2.60 19.29
C PRO A 305 -11.52 -1.89 18.41
N VAL A 306 -11.76 -0.62 18.10
CA VAL A 306 -10.72 0.29 17.60
C VAL A 306 -9.97 0.81 18.82
N MET A 307 -8.85 0.16 19.14
CA MET A 307 -7.98 0.60 20.23
C MET A 307 -7.35 1.96 19.90
N LEU A 308 -7.69 2.96 20.71
CA LEU A 308 -6.94 4.20 20.86
C LEU A 308 -5.54 3.87 21.39
N TYR A 309 -4.51 4.42 20.73
CA TYR A 309 -3.13 4.25 21.15
C TYR A 309 -2.84 5.12 22.39
N VAL A 310 -2.45 4.48 23.50
CA VAL A 310 -1.78 5.14 24.64
C VAL A 310 -0.29 4.82 24.53
N PRO A 311 0.62 5.81 24.51
CA PRO A 311 2.04 5.54 24.36
C PRO A 311 2.58 4.85 25.63
N VAL A 312 2.91 3.56 25.51
CA VAL A 312 3.62 2.82 26.57
C VAL A 312 5.11 3.13 26.44
N LYS A 313 5.68 3.80 27.45
CA LYS A 313 7.14 3.92 27.59
C LYS A 313 7.71 2.54 27.87
N LEU A 314 8.32 1.92 26.86
CA LEU A 314 9.15 0.73 27.05
C LEU A 314 10.44 1.13 27.77
N LYS A 315 10.55 0.74 29.05
CA LYS A 315 11.85 0.62 29.73
C LYS A 315 12.44 -0.72 29.29
N ILE A 316 13.56 -0.66 28.60
CA ILE A 316 14.38 -1.83 28.26
C ILE A 316 15.39 -2.01 29.42
N PRO A 317 15.61 -3.25 29.92
CA PRO A 317 16.63 -3.54 30.93
C PRO A 317 18.05 -3.37 30.41
#